data_AF-A0A929VBS4-F1
#
_entry.id   AF-A0A929VBS4-F1
#
_cell.length_a   1.000
_cell.length_b   1.000
_cell.length_c   1.000
_cell.angle_alpha   90.00
_cell.angle_beta   90.00
_cell.angle_gamma   90.00
#
_symmetry.space_group_name_H-M   'P 1'
#
loop_
_entity.id
_entity.type
_entity.pdbx_description
1 polymer ?
#
loop_
_entity_poly.entity_id
_entity_poly.type
_entity_poly.pdbx_seq_one_letter_code
_entity_poly.pdbx_strand_id
1 'polypeptide(L)'
;MNQSIKGRRIGILLFSVLAAALMIFTLPSQMVPAYAKGKTEVYATWKEYQKSGQASGTWNDVAAAMDQAFDKAQELFSAKDYDGAYKWINNAYYGYYETTGFERMAMGYIAGSRKTEVELQFASCKSVAKNKGTEEDFKKELDTLRSMIHHDANVLDGKSDANDSSDASATSSGAGQA
;
A
#
# COMPACT_ATOMS: atom_id res chain seq x y z
N MET A 1 -9.63 50.28 -41.05
CA MET A 1 -10.78 49.35 -41.04
C MET A 1 -10.58 48.33 -42.16
N ASN A 2 -10.67 47.06 -41.77
CA ASN A 2 -10.08 45.91 -42.44
C ASN A 2 -10.92 45.44 -43.65
N GLN A 3 -10.27 45.24 -44.80
CA GLN A 3 -10.82 44.53 -45.98
C GLN A 3 -10.54 43.04 -45.79
N SER A 4 -11.53 42.15 -45.75
CA SER A 4 -12.20 41.50 -46.89
C SER A 4 -11.61 40.13 -47.28
N ILE A 5 -12.54 39.29 -47.74
CA ILE A 5 -12.40 38.08 -48.59
C ILE A 5 -12.29 36.70 -47.90
N LYS A 6 -13.39 35.97 -48.04
CA LYS A 6 -13.61 34.52 -47.82
C LYS A 6 -13.07 33.70 -48.99
N GLY A 7 -12.61 32.45 -48.70
CA GLY A 7 -12.95 31.29 -49.55
C GLY A 7 -11.82 30.40 -50.10
N ARG A 8 -11.61 29.25 -49.43
CA ARG A 8 -11.60 27.84 -49.93
C ARG A 8 -10.74 27.41 -51.17
N ARG A 9 -9.87 26.41 -50.90
CA ARG A 9 -9.69 25.05 -51.53
C ARG A 9 -8.35 24.71 -52.23
N ILE A 10 -7.73 23.62 -51.70
CA ILE A 10 -7.20 22.39 -52.38
C ILE A 10 -5.98 22.51 -53.33
N GLY A 11 -4.93 21.70 -53.09
CA GLY A 11 -4.08 21.16 -54.16
C GLY A 11 -2.58 20.89 -53.87
N ILE A 12 -2.27 19.67 -53.37
CA ILE A 12 -1.18 18.70 -53.67
C ILE A 12 0.13 19.17 -54.39
N LEU A 13 1.31 18.73 -53.87
CA LEU A 13 2.43 17.98 -54.54
C LEU A 13 3.80 18.29 -53.89
N LEU A 14 4.36 17.37 -53.09
CA LEU A 14 5.49 16.44 -53.38
C LEU A 14 6.85 17.09 -53.66
N PHE A 15 7.85 16.81 -52.80
CA PHE A 15 9.20 16.41 -53.24
C PHE A 15 9.93 15.63 -52.12
N SER A 16 10.41 14.45 -52.51
CA SER A 16 11.15 13.46 -51.72
C SER A 16 12.53 13.93 -51.28
N VAL A 17 13.03 13.37 -50.17
CA VAL A 17 14.46 13.09 -50.01
C VAL A 17 14.63 11.64 -49.54
N LEU A 18 15.41 10.93 -50.35
CA LEU A 18 15.88 9.57 -50.23
C LEU A 18 17.13 9.53 -49.33
N ALA A 19 17.21 8.60 -48.38
CA ALA A 19 18.49 8.04 -47.92
C ALA A 19 18.26 6.68 -47.25
N ALA A 20 19.10 5.72 -47.63
CA ALA A 20 18.96 4.29 -47.37
C ALA A 20 19.85 3.81 -46.20
N ALA A 21 19.53 2.58 -45.75
CA ALA A 21 20.38 1.57 -45.11
C ALA A 21 20.74 1.72 -43.62
N LEU A 22 20.24 0.78 -42.79
CA LEU A 22 21.04 -0.36 -42.28
C LEU A 22 20.12 -1.33 -41.52
N MET A 23 20.13 -2.61 -41.89
CA MET A 23 19.58 -3.67 -41.03
C MET A 23 20.59 -3.98 -39.92
N ILE A 24 20.15 -3.87 -38.66
CA ILE A 24 20.65 -4.71 -37.57
C ILE A 24 19.42 -5.33 -36.91
N PHE A 25 19.24 -6.62 -37.13
CA PHE A 25 18.31 -7.45 -36.39
C PHE A 25 18.87 -7.63 -34.97
N THR A 26 18.56 -6.69 -34.07
CA THR A 26 18.67 -6.93 -32.64
C THR A 26 17.30 -7.36 -32.15
N LEU A 27 17.21 -8.61 -31.69
CA LEU A 27 16.09 -9.10 -30.90
C LEU A 27 15.75 -8.05 -29.82
N PRO A 28 14.48 -7.64 -29.65
CA PRO A 28 14.10 -7.00 -28.40
C PRO A 28 14.26 -8.08 -27.32
N SER A 29 15.43 -8.06 -26.66
CA SER A 29 15.60 -8.66 -25.35
C SER A 29 14.42 -8.16 -24.53
N GLN A 30 13.51 -9.07 -24.20
CA GLN A 30 12.34 -8.77 -23.39
C GLN A 30 12.86 -8.24 -22.07
N MET A 31 12.90 -6.92 -21.98
CA MET A 31 13.11 -6.21 -20.73
C MET A 31 11.92 -6.64 -19.89
N VAL A 32 12.17 -7.48 -18.88
CA VAL A 32 11.23 -7.67 -17.79
C VAL A 32 10.87 -6.26 -17.33
N PRO A 33 9.60 -5.84 -17.42
CA PRO A 33 9.27 -4.48 -17.05
C PRO A 33 9.67 -4.31 -15.59
N ALA A 34 10.60 -3.37 -15.36
CA ALA A 34 10.76 -2.74 -14.07
C ALA A 34 9.37 -2.38 -13.57
N TYR A 35 9.05 -2.75 -12.33
CA TYR A 35 7.83 -2.33 -11.63
C TYR A 35 7.84 -0.80 -11.57
N ALA A 36 7.31 -0.16 -12.61
CA ALA A 36 6.92 1.22 -12.56
C ALA A 36 5.73 1.27 -11.61
N LYS A 37 6.00 1.55 -10.32
CA LYS A 37 4.99 1.97 -9.34
C LYS A 37 4.46 3.32 -9.86
N GLY A 38 3.59 3.26 -10.87
CA GLY A 38 2.73 4.38 -11.25
C GLY A 38 2.07 4.88 -9.98
N LYS A 39 1.80 6.18 -9.88
CA LYS A 39 1.21 6.79 -8.68
C LYS A 39 -0.10 6.09 -8.34
N THR A 40 -0.04 5.03 -7.53
CA THR A 40 -1.22 4.39 -6.97
C THR A 40 -1.85 5.45 -6.10
N GLU A 41 -3.03 5.94 -6.49
CA GLU A 41 -3.80 6.80 -5.64
C GLU A 41 -4.07 6.04 -4.34
N VAL A 42 -3.55 6.56 -3.23
CA VAL A 42 -3.78 6.00 -1.91
C VAL A 42 -4.96 6.76 -1.30
N TYR A 43 -5.98 6.02 -0.88
CA TYR A 43 -7.21 6.59 -0.34
C TYR A 43 -7.15 6.65 1.19
N ALA A 44 -7.69 7.71 1.80
CA ALA A 44 -7.67 7.86 3.26
C ALA A 44 -8.77 7.06 3.95
N THR A 45 -9.82 6.69 3.21
CA THR A 45 -11.00 6.02 3.75
C THR A 45 -11.43 4.84 2.90
N TRP A 46 -12.04 3.84 3.54
CA TRP A 46 -12.62 2.67 2.87
C TRP A 46 -13.63 3.05 1.79
N LYS A 47 -14.47 4.06 2.05
CA LYS A 47 -15.48 4.53 1.11
C LYS A 47 -14.88 5.08 -0.18
N GLU A 48 -13.74 5.75 -0.10
CA GLU A 48 -13.01 6.24 -1.28
C GLU A 48 -12.34 5.08 -2.02
N TYR A 49 -11.72 4.16 -1.27
CA TYR A 49 -11.12 2.95 -1.83
C TYR A 49 -12.15 2.11 -2.62
N GLN A 50 -13.36 1.89 -2.10
CA GLN A 50 -14.39 1.13 -2.82
C GLN A 50 -14.83 1.81 -4.14
N LYS A 51 -14.79 3.15 -4.19
CA LYS A 51 -15.13 3.90 -5.42
C LYS A 51 -14.06 3.82 -6.49
N SER A 52 -12.82 3.47 -6.15
CA SER A 52 -11.74 3.30 -7.12
C SER A 52 -11.96 2.09 -8.03
N GLY A 53 -12.84 1.16 -7.64
CA GLY A 53 -13.08 -0.10 -8.35
C GLY A 53 -12.09 -1.21 -7.98
N GLN A 54 -11.22 -1.00 -6.99
CA GLN A 54 -10.36 -2.05 -6.45
C GLN A 54 -11.17 -3.13 -5.71
N ALA A 55 -10.60 -4.34 -5.63
CA ALA A 55 -11.21 -5.46 -4.93
C ALA A 55 -11.50 -5.10 -3.47
N SER A 56 -12.70 -5.44 -3.00
CA SER A 56 -13.24 -5.01 -1.70
C SER A 56 -14.26 -6.00 -1.11
N GLY A 57 -14.18 -7.28 -1.49
CA GLY A 57 -15.16 -8.30 -1.16
C GLY A 57 -14.76 -9.23 -0.01
N THR A 58 -13.49 -9.24 0.38
CA THR A 58 -12.92 -10.14 1.40
C THR A 58 -12.21 -9.36 2.50
N TRP A 59 -11.92 -10.00 3.63
CA TRP A 59 -11.11 -9.40 4.69
C TRP A 59 -9.66 -9.18 4.24
N ASN A 60 -9.14 -10.08 3.40
CA ASN A 60 -7.85 -9.88 2.75
C ASN A 60 -7.84 -8.66 1.80
N ASP A 61 -8.96 -8.34 1.14
CA ASP A 61 -9.05 -7.10 0.36
C ASP A 61 -8.97 -5.85 1.26
N VAL A 62 -9.57 -5.90 2.46
CA VAL A 62 -9.44 -4.82 3.46
C VAL A 62 -7.99 -4.72 3.95
N ALA A 63 -7.35 -5.84 4.27
CA ALA A 63 -5.93 -5.88 4.66
C ALA A 63 -5.02 -5.31 3.57
N ALA A 64 -5.26 -5.67 2.30
CA ALA A 64 -4.53 -5.14 1.15
C ALA A 64 -4.76 -3.64 0.93
N ALA A 65 -5.96 -3.12 1.26
CA ALA A 65 -6.22 -1.68 1.24
C ALA A 65 -5.45 -0.96 2.37
N MET A 66 -5.41 -1.54 3.57
CA MET A 66 -4.65 -1.02 4.70
C MET A 66 -3.14 -1.02 4.42
N ASP A 67 -2.63 -2.01 3.71
CA ASP A 67 -1.23 -2.03 3.26
C ASP A 67 -0.84 -0.79 2.45
N GLN A 68 -1.76 -0.23 1.66
CA GLN A 68 -1.49 1.00 0.90
C GLN A 68 -1.35 2.21 1.84
N ALA A 69 -2.17 2.27 2.89
CA ALA A 69 -2.06 3.29 3.93
C ALA A 69 -0.76 3.13 4.74
N PHE A 70 -0.36 1.88 5.04
CA PHE A 70 0.90 1.57 5.71
C PHE A 70 2.12 1.94 4.86
N ASP A 71 2.13 1.55 3.58
CA ASP A 71 3.15 1.96 2.62
C ASP A 71 3.29 3.49 2.56
N LYS A 72 2.15 4.21 2.57
CA LYS A 72 2.16 5.66 2.56
C LYS A 72 2.72 6.26 3.85
N ALA A 73 2.40 5.66 5.00
CA ALA A 73 2.97 6.07 6.28
C ALA A 73 4.50 5.87 6.32
N GLN A 74 4.99 4.73 5.83
CA GLN A 74 6.43 4.45 5.72
C GLN A 74 7.14 5.43 4.79
N GLU A 75 6.55 5.72 3.62
CA GLU A 75 7.08 6.70 2.66
C GLU A 75 7.27 8.08 3.32
N LEU A 76 6.23 8.57 4.02
CA LEU A 76 6.26 9.86 4.69
C LEU A 76 7.25 9.89 5.86
N PHE A 77 7.31 8.82 6.64
CA PHE A 77 8.28 8.69 7.73
C PHE A 77 9.72 8.76 7.20
N SER A 78 10.01 8.06 6.10
CA SER A 78 11.31 8.06 5.43
C SER A 78 11.68 9.46 4.90
N ALA A 79 10.68 10.19 4.41
CA ALA A 79 10.77 11.59 4.01
C ALA A 79 10.84 12.59 5.20
N LYS A 80 10.89 12.10 6.44
CA LYS A 80 10.90 12.89 7.69
C LYS A 80 9.62 13.72 7.91
N ASP A 81 8.54 13.40 7.18
CA ASP A 81 7.19 13.90 7.44
C ASP A 81 6.50 13.01 8.48
N TYR A 82 6.89 13.19 9.74
CA TYR A 82 6.42 12.39 10.86
C TYR A 82 4.93 12.61 11.17
N ASP A 83 4.44 13.84 11.00
CA ASP A 83 3.02 14.17 11.19
C ASP A 83 2.16 13.54 10.09
N GLY A 84 2.67 13.54 8.85
CA GLY A 84 2.08 12.82 7.73
C GLY A 84 2.02 11.31 7.99
N ALA A 85 3.13 10.70 8.43
CA ALA A 85 3.16 9.29 8.79
C ALA A 85 2.14 8.96 9.89
N TYR A 86 2.12 9.75 10.97
CA TYR A 86 1.14 9.60 12.07
C TYR A 86 -0.31 9.68 11.56
N LYS A 87 -0.61 10.66 10.69
CA LYS A 87 -1.94 10.83 10.10
C LYS A 87 -2.35 9.60 9.27
N TRP A 88 -1.44 9.01 8.51
CA TRP A 88 -1.74 7.83 7.71
C TRP A 88 -1.94 6.57 8.54
N ILE A 89 -1.25 6.42 9.67
CA ILE A 89 -1.55 5.35 10.64
C ILE A 89 -2.96 5.54 11.25
N ASN A 90 -3.37 6.77 11.55
CA ASN A 90 -4.76 7.05 11.97
C ASN A 90 -5.78 6.78 10.86
N ASN A 91 -5.47 7.09 9.61
CA ASN A 91 -6.35 6.77 8.48
C ASN A 91 -6.51 5.25 8.34
N ALA A 92 -5.45 4.46 8.48
CA ALA A 92 -5.54 3.01 8.47
C ALA A 92 -6.44 2.48 9.60
N TYR A 93 -6.35 3.08 10.80
CA TYR A 93 -7.20 2.72 11.93
C TYR A 93 -8.67 3.12 11.72
N TYR A 94 -8.96 4.42 11.66
CA TYR A 94 -10.33 4.92 11.63
C TYR A 94 -10.99 4.72 10.26
N GLY A 95 -10.23 4.91 9.18
CA GLY A 95 -10.72 4.87 7.80
C GLY A 95 -10.94 3.47 7.25
N TYR A 96 -10.28 2.45 7.80
CA TYR A 96 -10.35 1.07 7.32
C TYR A 96 -10.69 0.09 8.43
N TYR A 97 -9.83 -0.07 9.43
CA TYR A 97 -9.98 -1.11 10.46
C TYR A 97 -11.31 -0.99 11.22
N GLU A 98 -11.65 0.20 11.69
CA GLU A 98 -12.92 0.45 12.40
C GLU A 98 -14.11 0.49 11.42
N THR A 99 -13.99 1.27 10.34
CA THR A 99 -15.09 1.55 9.40
C THR A 99 -15.61 0.29 8.69
N THR A 100 -14.74 -0.68 8.38
CA THR A 100 -15.14 -1.94 7.73
C THR A 100 -15.77 -2.94 8.70
N GLY A 101 -15.66 -2.70 10.01
CA GLY A 101 -16.06 -3.66 11.05
C GLY A 101 -15.03 -4.74 11.32
N PHE A 102 -13.82 -4.64 10.76
CA PHE A 102 -12.71 -5.59 10.95
C PHE A 102 -12.46 -5.87 12.43
N GLU A 103 -12.35 -4.79 13.22
CA GLU A 103 -12.14 -4.87 14.68
C GLU A 103 -13.17 -5.76 15.38
N ARG A 104 -14.46 -5.55 15.07
CA ARG A 104 -15.56 -6.28 15.69
C ARG A 104 -15.50 -7.77 15.35
N MET A 105 -15.14 -8.07 14.10
CA MET A 105 -15.08 -9.43 13.60
C MET A 105 -13.86 -10.17 14.17
N ALA A 106 -12.69 -9.54 14.18
CA ALA A 106 -11.48 -10.08 14.80
C ALA A 106 -11.70 -10.42 16.29
N MET A 107 -12.34 -9.50 17.04
CA MET A 107 -12.67 -9.73 18.45
C MET A 107 -13.61 -10.94 18.66
N GLY A 108 -14.56 -11.15 17.75
CA GLY A 108 -15.56 -12.22 17.88
C GLY A 108 -15.10 -13.60 17.43
N TYR A 109 -14.27 -13.67 16.39
CA TYR A 109 -13.89 -14.93 15.73
C TYR A 109 -12.47 -15.40 16.04
N ILE A 110 -11.61 -14.52 16.57
CA ILE A 110 -10.22 -14.85 16.90
C ILE A 110 -10.08 -14.95 18.42
N ALA A 111 -10.15 -13.82 19.12
CA ALA A 111 -10.09 -13.76 20.57
C ALA A 111 -10.64 -12.43 21.08
N GLY A 112 -11.24 -12.42 22.28
CA GLY A 112 -11.74 -11.19 22.90
C GLY A 112 -10.66 -10.15 23.18
N SER A 113 -9.41 -10.57 23.42
CA SER A 113 -8.26 -9.68 23.60
C SER A 113 -7.73 -9.08 22.30
N ARG A 114 -8.10 -9.66 21.14
CA ARG A 114 -7.45 -9.37 19.87
C ARG A 114 -7.56 -7.91 19.46
N LYS A 115 -8.73 -7.31 19.72
CA LYS A 115 -8.94 -5.87 19.53
C LYS A 115 -7.87 -5.04 20.24
N THR A 116 -7.68 -5.30 21.54
CA THR A 116 -6.75 -4.52 22.37
C THR A 116 -5.31 -4.71 21.93
N GLU A 117 -4.93 -5.92 21.53
CA GLU A 117 -3.59 -6.18 20.99
C GLU A 117 -3.32 -5.35 19.73
N VAL A 118 -4.24 -5.36 18.76
CA VAL A 118 -4.12 -4.60 17.51
C VAL A 118 -4.12 -3.10 17.79
N GLU A 119 -5.00 -2.61 18.66
CA GLU A 119 -5.04 -1.18 19.08
C GLU A 119 -3.70 -0.74 19.69
N LEU A 120 -3.07 -1.60 20.50
CA LEU A 120 -1.78 -1.32 21.11
C LEU A 120 -0.68 -1.24 20.04
N GLN A 121 -0.72 -2.12 19.04
CA GLN A 121 0.23 -2.10 17.94
C GLN A 121 0.08 -0.85 17.06
N PHE A 122 -1.15 -0.40 16.79
CA PHE A 122 -1.40 0.91 16.18
C PHE A 122 -0.83 2.06 17.02
N ALA A 123 -0.98 1.99 18.36
CA ALA A 123 -0.42 2.99 19.26
C ALA A 123 1.12 3.00 19.24
N SER A 124 1.77 1.85 19.13
CA SER A 124 3.23 1.74 18.97
C SER A 124 3.72 2.45 17.70
N CYS A 125 3.11 2.17 16.54
CA CYS A 125 3.44 2.86 15.28
C CYS A 125 3.30 4.39 15.42
N LYS A 126 2.19 4.83 16.02
CA LYS A 126 1.92 6.25 16.28
C LYS A 126 2.93 6.87 17.23
N SER A 127 3.36 6.13 18.24
CA SER A 127 4.37 6.58 19.21
C SER A 127 5.71 6.83 18.53
N VAL A 128 6.17 5.89 17.68
CA VAL A 128 7.43 6.05 16.93
C VAL A 128 7.37 7.25 16.01
N ALA A 129 6.26 7.44 15.26
CA ALA A 129 6.05 8.63 14.43
C ALA A 129 6.08 9.93 15.25
N LYS A 130 5.28 10.01 16.31
CA LYS A 130 5.18 11.22 17.15
C LYS A 130 6.53 11.59 17.80
N ASN A 131 7.29 10.59 18.23
CA ASN A 131 8.58 10.78 18.89
C ASN A 131 9.75 10.90 17.91
N LYS A 132 9.49 10.89 16.59
CA LYS A 132 10.52 10.98 15.55
C LYS A 132 11.61 9.92 15.71
N GLY A 133 11.19 8.68 15.97
CA GLY A 133 12.10 7.54 16.17
C GLY A 133 12.88 7.18 14.90
N THR A 134 13.54 6.02 14.92
CA THR A 134 14.30 5.56 13.75
C THR A 134 13.39 4.97 12.69
N GLU A 135 13.87 4.93 11.44
CA GLU A 135 13.14 4.26 10.35
C GLU A 135 13.02 2.75 10.57
N GLU A 136 14.02 2.16 11.23
CA GLU A 136 14.02 0.76 11.64
C GLU A 136 12.93 0.47 12.68
N ASP A 137 12.83 1.30 13.73
CA ASP A 137 11.78 1.17 14.74
C ASP A 137 10.39 1.30 14.11
N PHE A 138 10.21 2.30 13.23
CA PHE A 138 8.91 2.52 12.59
C PHE A 138 8.53 1.34 11.70
N LYS A 139 9.49 0.85 10.89
CA LYS A 139 9.29 -0.32 10.04
C LYS A 139 8.96 -1.56 10.85
N LYS A 140 9.65 -1.81 11.96
CA LYS A 140 9.41 -2.97 12.82
C LYS A 140 7.99 -2.97 13.39
N GLU A 141 7.53 -1.85 13.93
CA GLU A 141 6.18 -1.73 14.47
C GLU A 141 5.13 -1.87 13.35
N LEU A 142 5.41 -1.32 12.16
CA LEU A 142 4.51 -1.38 11.02
C LEU A 142 4.41 -2.79 10.41
N ASP A 143 5.53 -3.52 10.33
CA ASP A 143 5.56 -4.90 9.85
C ASP A 143 4.83 -5.84 10.82
N THR A 144 4.98 -5.62 12.14
CA THR A 144 4.22 -6.34 13.16
C THR A 144 2.72 -6.09 12.99
N LEU A 145 2.32 -4.82 12.84
CA LEU A 145 0.92 -4.45 12.60
C LEU A 145 0.37 -5.12 11.34
N ARG A 146 1.13 -5.07 10.24
CA ARG A 146 0.77 -5.71 8.96
C ARG A 146 0.53 -7.21 9.16
N SER A 147 1.44 -7.90 9.83
CA SER A 147 1.31 -9.33 10.11
C SER A 147 0.04 -9.64 10.91
N MET A 148 -0.28 -8.82 11.91
CA MET A 148 -1.49 -9.01 12.70
C MET A 148 -2.76 -8.86 11.85
N ILE A 149 -2.84 -7.83 11.02
CA ILE A 149 -3.99 -7.57 10.15
C ILE A 149 -4.17 -8.69 9.11
N HIS A 150 -3.08 -9.16 8.49
CA HIS A 150 -3.15 -10.25 7.50
C HIS A 150 -3.51 -11.59 8.13
N HIS A 151 -2.96 -11.90 9.31
CA HIS A 151 -3.38 -13.09 10.05
C HIS A 151 -4.89 -13.07 10.34
N ASP A 152 -5.38 -11.94 10.85
CA ASP A 152 -6.78 -11.81 11.21
C ASP A 152 -7.68 -11.90 9.97
N ALA A 153 -7.27 -11.29 8.86
CA ALA A 153 -7.97 -11.40 7.58
C ALA A 153 -8.05 -12.84 7.09
N ASN A 154 -6.97 -13.62 7.23
CA ASN A 154 -6.98 -15.03 6.86
C ASN A 154 -7.96 -15.85 7.69
N VAL A 155 -8.01 -15.63 9.01
CA VAL A 155 -8.99 -16.31 9.87
C VAL A 155 -10.41 -15.91 9.49
N LEU A 156 -10.67 -14.62 9.30
CA LEU A 156 -12.00 -14.12 8.97
C LEU A 156 -12.49 -14.53 7.58
N ASP A 157 -11.57 -14.75 6.63
CA ASP A 157 -11.87 -15.32 5.31
C ASP A 157 -11.92 -16.86 5.31
N GLY A 158 -11.72 -17.52 6.45
CA GLY A 158 -11.73 -18.98 6.58
C GLY A 158 -10.53 -19.67 5.90
N LYS A 159 -9.41 -18.95 5.75
CA LYS A 159 -8.16 -19.43 5.13
C LYS A 159 -7.16 -20.00 6.14
N SER A 160 -7.34 -19.72 7.43
CA SER A 160 -6.50 -20.23 8.52
C SER A 160 -7.35 -20.43 9.79
N ASP A 161 -6.86 -21.28 10.69
CA ASP A 161 -7.51 -21.50 11.98
C ASP A 161 -7.18 -20.36 12.95
N ALA A 162 -8.11 -20.05 13.86
CA ALA A 162 -7.90 -19.00 14.88
C ALA A 162 -6.73 -19.28 15.85
N ASN A 163 -6.25 -20.53 15.92
CA ASN A 163 -5.18 -20.97 16.83
C ASN A 163 -3.77 -20.89 16.20
N ASP A 164 -3.65 -20.46 14.95
CA ASP A 164 -2.38 -20.40 14.21
C ASP A 164 -1.56 -19.14 14.57
N SER A 165 -1.42 -18.89 15.87
CA SER A 165 -0.57 -17.84 16.42
C SER A 165 0.89 -18.25 16.26
N SER A 166 1.43 -18.14 15.03
CA SER A 166 2.84 -18.40 14.75
C SER A 166 3.71 -17.28 15.32
N ASP A 167 4.09 -17.52 16.58
CA ASP A 167 5.32 -17.15 17.26
C ASP A 167 6.31 -16.29 16.45
N ALA A 168 6.25 -14.97 16.67
CA ALA A 168 7.30 -14.03 16.30
C ALA A 168 8.36 -13.89 17.42
N SER A 169 8.74 -15.00 18.07
CA SER A 169 9.91 -15.09 18.96
C SER A 169 11.06 -15.81 18.24
N ALA A 170 11.66 -15.14 17.26
CA ALA A 170 12.95 -15.57 16.72
C ALA A 170 14.07 -15.31 17.74
N THR A 171 14.58 -16.39 18.33
CA THR A 171 16.00 -16.67 18.61
C THR A 171 16.81 -15.59 19.36
N SER A 172 16.93 -15.75 20.68
CA SER A 172 18.15 -15.37 21.39
C SER A 172 18.93 -16.64 21.76
N SER A 173 19.86 -17.02 20.88
CA SER A 173 20.93 -17.96 21.21
C SER A 173 21.81 -17.31 22.30
N GLY A 174 21.78 -17.87 23.51
CA GLY A 174 22.63 -17.46 24.62
C GLY A 174 22.99 -18.68 25.47
N ALA A 175 24.09 -19.33 25.09
CA ALA A 175 24.69 -20.43 25.81
C ALA A 175 25.04 -20.06 27.27
N GLY A 176 24.87 -21.01 28.19
CA GLY A 176 25.34 -20.85 29.57
C GLY A 176 24.79 -21.91 30.52
N GLN A 177 25.16 -23.18 30.31
CA GLN A 177 25.12 -24.18 31.38
C GLN A 177 26.23 -23.86 32.38
N ALA A 178 25.89 -23.80 33.66
CA ALA A 178 26.78 -23.97 34.80
C ALA A 178 26.08 -24.88 35.80
#